data_AF-A0A2V8KPY9-F1
#
_entry.id   AF-A0A2V8KPY9-F1
#
_cell.length_a   1.000
_cell.length_b   1.000
_cell.length_c   1.000
_cell.angle_alpha   90.00
_cell.angle_beta   90.00
_cell.angle_gamma   90.00
#
_symmetry.space_group_name_H-M   'P 1'
#
loop_
_entity.id
_entity.type
_entity.pdbx_description
1 polymer ?
#
loop_
_entity_poly.entity_id
_entity_poly.type
_entity_poly.pdbx_seq_one_letter_code
_entity_poly.pdbx_strand_id
1 'polypeptide(L)'
;MLIKIVPAVVLLVVTVIGFTYDSLLRDMDQAAKAYSQGDPEAALTRYEKIEQRLGSLGALRLIPVKDRRNLILNQARLLYALGRYDDALERINRETEIGGGSNNDGRFLRLKGEIAFRKAMKNYRESPQKDSRLLEEALHAAEDSMRDSLRLNPSDWDGKYNFEYVNFVRNLMNQNQQGKIKILMENVRVEQQRPPALPADLSP
;
A
#
# COMPACT_ATOMS: atom_id res chain seq x y z
N MET A 1 51.38 -4.38 12.34
CA MET A 1 50.56 -3.29 11.77
C MET A 1 49.24 -3.79 11.19
N LEU A 2 49.20 -4.86 10.39
CA LEU A 2 47.96 -5.40 9.79
C LEU A 2 46.82 -5.67 10.79
N ILE A 3 47.13 -6.14 12.00
CA ILE A 3 46.12 -6.52 13.02
C ILE A 3 45.25 -5.32 13.48
N LYS A 4 45.75 -4.08 13.38
CA LYS A 4 44.98 -2.86 13.71
C LYS A 4 44.27 -2.23 12.50
N ILE A 5 44.67 -2.59 11.28
CA ILE A 5 44.10 -2.05 10.04
C ILE A 5 42.76 -2.71 9.74
N VAL A 6 42.66 -4.03 9.92
CA VAL A 6 41.40 -4.78 9.73
C VAL A 6 40.25 -4.24 10.60
N PRO A 7 40.38 -4.07 11.92
CA PRO A 7 39.29 -3.53 12.73
C PRO A 7 38.96 -2.07 12.39
N ALA A 8 39.94 -1.25 12.00
CA ALA A 8 39.69 0.13 11.56
C ALA A 8 38.90 0.19 10.24
N VAL A 9 39.23 -0.68 9.28
CA VAL A 9 38.50 -0.79 8.00
C VAL A 9 37.08 -1.30 8.23
N VAL A 10 36.90 -2.32 9.08
CA VAL A 10 35.56 -2.82 9.44
C VAL A 10 34.72 -1.72 10.09
N LEU A 11 35.29 -0.96 11.03
CA LEU A 11 34.59 0.14 11.69
C LEU A 11 34.19 1.24 10.71
N LEU A 12 35.07 1.58 9.76
CA LEU A 12 34.76 2.54 8.70
C LEU A 12 33.61 2.05 7.81
N VAL A 13 33.63 0.78 7.40
CA VAL A 13 32.55 0.19 6.59
C VAL A 13 31.21 0.22 7.34
N VAL A 14 31.18 -0.19 8.62
CA VAL A 14 29.96 -0.16 9.44
C VAL A 14 29.44 1.28 9.58
N THR A 15 30.34 2.24 9.78
CA THR A 15 29.98 3.65 9.90
C THR A 15 29.36 4.18 8.61
N VAL A 16 29.95 3.88 7.45
CA VAL A 16 29.42 4.27 6.13
C VAL A 16 28.05 3.63 5.87
N ILE A 17 27.87 2.36 6.22
CA ILE A 17 26.57 1.68 6.12
C ILE A 17 25.54 2.37 7.02
N GLY A 18 25.90 2.70 8.26
CA GLY A 18 25.03 3.43 9.19
C GLY A 18 24.60 4.79 8.66
N PHE A 19 25.53 5.59 8.12
CA PHE A 19 25.22 6.89 7.53
C PHE A 19 24.34 6.80 6.29
N THR A 20 24.59 5.82 5.41
CA THR A 20 23.76 5.64 4.21
C THR A 20 22.35 5.19 4.57
N TYR A 21 22.20 4.37 5.62
CA TYR A 21 20.91 3.96 6.14
C TYR A 21 20.15 5.09 6.85
N ASP A 22 20.80 5.90 7.68
CA ASP A 22 20.17 7.08 8.29
C ASP A 22 19.70 8.10 7.23
N SER A 23 20.50 8.31 6.18
CA SER A 23 20.08 9.12 5.02
C SER A 23 18.82 8.56 4.36
N LEU A 24 18.73 7.24 4.19
CA LEU A 24 17.56 6.58 3.61
C LEU A 24 16.30 6.86 4.44
N LEU A 25 16.36 6.70 5.76
CA LEU A 25 15.21 6.93 6.64
C LEU A 25 14.73 8.38 6.58
N ARG A 26 15.66 9.34 6.59
CA ARG A 26 15.34 10.77 6.45
C ARG A 26 14.68 11.08 5.10
N ASP A 27 15.12 10.45 4.03
CA ASP A 27 14.52 10.63 2.70
C ASP A 27 13.08 10.09 2.69
N MET A 28 12.83 8.95 3.35
CA MET A 28 11.48 8.39 3.51
C MET A 28 10.57 9.30 4.35
N ASP A 29 11.08 9.92 5.41
CA ASP A 29 10.33 10.89 6.22
C ASP A 29 10.01 12.17 5.45
N GLN A 30 10.93 12.66 4.62
CA GLN A 30 10.67 13.80 3.74
C GLN A 30 9.58 13.49 2.71
N ALA A 31 9.57 12.27 2.17
CA ALA A 31 8.51 11.82 1.26
C ALA A 31 7.15 11.75 1.97
N ALA A 32 7.11 11.22 3.21
CA ALA A 32 5.89 11.20 4.03
C ALA A 32 5.36 12.62 4.33
N LYS A 33 6.27 13.57 4.62
CA LYS A 33 5.92 14.99 4.83
C LYS A 33 5.33 15.65 3.58
N ALA A 34 5.85 15.34 2.39
CA ALA A 34 5.28 15.87 1.15
C ALA A 34 3.83 15.40 0.96
N TYR A 35 3.53 14.15 1.31
CA TYR A 35 2.17 13.63 1.24
C TYR A 35 1.24 14.27 2.28
N SER A 36 1.70 14.47 3.52
CA SER A 36 0.89 15.14 4.54
C SER A 36 0.59 16.61 4.20
N GLN A 37 1.43 17.24 3.36
CA GLN A 37 1.20 18.56 2.80
C GLN A 37 0.23 18.58 1.61
N GLY A 38 -0.30 17.42 1.21
CA GLY A 38 -1.30 17.30 0.15
C GLY A 38 -0.73 17.12 -1.25
N ASP A 39 0.57 16.84 -1.39
CA ASP A 39 1.23 16.60 -2.68
C ASP A 39 1.62 15.11 -2.86
N PRO A 40 0.67 14.26 -3.30
CA PRO A 40 0.92 12.83 -3.50
C PRO A 40 1.89 12.53 -4.65
N GLU A 41 1.97 13.38 -5.68
CA GLU A 41 2.87 13.14 -6.81
C GLU A 41 4.33 13.45 -6.44
N ALA A 42 4.58 14.55 -5.71
CA ALA A 42 5.91 14.85 -5.21
C ALA A 42 6.37 13.78 -4.20
N ALA A 43 5.47 13.31 -3.33
CA ALA A 43 5.75 12.22 -2.41
C ALA A 43 6.12 10.93 -3.15
N LEU A 44 5.35 10.56 -4.19
CA LEU A 44 5.59 9.36 -4.97
C LEU A 44 6.94 9.42 -5.68
N THR A 45 7.23 10.55 -6.34
CA THR A 45 8.51 10.81 -7.01
C THR A 45 9.69 10.65 -6.05
N ARG A 46 9.56 11.09 -4.79
CA ARG A 46 10.60 10.93 -3.77
C ARG A 46 10.81 9.47 -3.40
N TYR A 47 9.73 8.71 -3.15
CA TYR A 47 9.85 7.29 -2.85
C TYR A 47 10.41 6.48 -4.04
N GLU A 48 10.06 6.82 -5.28
CA GLU A 48 10.60 6.17 -6.48
C GLU A 48 12.11 6.40 -6.62
N LYS A 49 12.60 7.61 -6.34
CA LYS A 49 14.05 7.89 -6.30
C LYS A 49 14.77 7.05 -5.25
N ILE A 50 14.16 6.88 -4.08
CA ILE A 50 14.70 6.03 -3.01
C ILE A 50 14.82 4.58 -3.48
N GLU A 51 13.75 4.00 -4.02
CA GLU A 51 13.76 2.63 -4.52
C GLU A 51 14.74 2.46 -5.69
N GLN A 52 14.80 3.40 -6.63
CA GLN A 52 15.76 3.37 -7.75
C GLN A 52 17.20 3.33 -7.24
N ARG A 53 17.54 4.17 -6.25
CA ARG A 53 18.87 4.16 -5.61
C ARG A 53 19.15 2.81 -4.97
N LEU A 54 18.22 2.27 -4.18
CA LEU A 54 18.36 0.96 -3.55
C LEU A 54 18.49 -0.18 -4.57
N GLY A 55 17.72 -0.12 -5.65
CA GLY A 55 17.74 -1.10 -6.75
C GLY A 55 19.06 -1.08 -7.50
N SER A 56 19.58 0.12 -7.82
CA SER A 56 20.86 0.27 -8.52
C SER A 56 22.05 -0.31 -7.73
N LEU A 57 21.93 -0.39 -6.41
CA LEU A 57 22.94 -0.96 -5.50
C LEU A 57 22.68 -2.44 -5.16
N GLY A 58 21.60 -3.05 -5.67
CA GLY A 58 21.16 -4.38 -5.22
C GLY A 58 20.77 -4.43 -3.74
N ALA A 59 20.61 -3.28 -3.09
CA ALA A 59 20.44 -3.13 -1.65
C ALA A 59 18.99 -3.25 -1.19
N LEU A 60 18.02 -3.31 -2.12
CA LEU A 60 16.60 -3.39 -1.78
C LEU A 60 16.27 -4.60 -0.90
N ARG A 61 16.95 -5.74 -1.08
CA ARG A 61 16.80 -6.93 -0.23
C ARG A 61 17.63 -6.90 1.05
N LEU A 62 18.57 -5.96 1.15
CA LEU A 62 19.53 -5.86 2.25
C LEU A 62 19.08 -4.91 3.36
N ILE A 63 18.21 -3.96 3.04
CA ILE A 63 17.60 -3.10 4.07
C ILE A 63 16.64 -3.91 4.96
N PRO A 64 16.39 -3.48 6.21
CA PRO A 64 15.48 -4.18 7.08
C PRO A 64 14.11 -4.34 6.45
N VAL A 65 13.50 -5.52 6.65
CA VAL A 65 12.22 -5.90 6.05
C VAL A 65 11.12 -4.90 6.36
N LYS A 66 11.13 -4.31 7.56
CA LYS A 66 10.18 -3.28 7.98
C LYS A 66 10.23 -2.06 7.07
N ASP A 67 11.40 -1.48 6.85
CA ASP A 67 11.58 -0.24 6.10
C ASP A 67 11.32 -0.46 4.60
N ARG A 68 11.73 -1.64 4.10
CA ARG A 68 11.39 -2.10 2.75
C ARG A 68 9.88 -2.17 2.53
N ARG A 69 9.16 -2.80 3.48
CA ARG A 69 7.69 -2.88 3.46
C ARG A 69 7.06 -1.50 3.54
N ASN A 70 7.54 -0.63 4.42
CA ASN A 70 7.03 0.74 4.54
C ASN A 70 7.25 1.55 3.25
N LEU A 71 8.41 1.44 2.62
CA LEU A 71 8.71 2.07 1.34
C LEU A 71 7.69 1.65 0.27
N ILE A 72 7.52 0.33 0.06
CA ILE A 72 6.64 -0.20 -0.98
C ILE A 72 5.17 0.09 -0.66
N LEU A 73 4.76 -0.04 0.60
CA LEU A 73 3.39 0.24 1.04
C LEU A 73 3.04 1.72 0.85
N ASN A 74 3.96 2.65 1.14
CA ASN A 74 3.73 4.08 0.91
C ASN A 74 3.60 4.40 -0.58
N GLN A 75 4.43 3.81 -1.44
CA GLN A 75 4.28 3.95 -2.89
C GLN A 75 2.90 3.44 -3.36
N ALA A 76 2.47 2.27 -2.89
CA ALA A 76 1.16 1.71 -3.21
C ALA A 76 0.01 2.61 -2.75
N ARG A 77 0.10 3.17 -1.54
CA ARG A 77 -0.90 4.10 -0.99
C ARG A 77 -1.01 5.39 -1.79
N LEU A 78 0.13 5.93 -2.24
CA LEU A 78 0.16 7.12 -3.08
C LEU A 78 -0.47 6.88 -4.44
N LEU A 79 -0.11 5.77 -5.09
CA LEU A 79 -0.73 5.35 -6.35
C LEU A 79 -2.25 5.13 -6.19
N TYR A 80 -2.67 4.51 -5.09
CA TYR A 80 -4.09 4.39 -4.74
C TYR A 80 -4.77 5.75 -4.57
N ALA A 81 -4.16 6.69 -3.84
CA ALA A 81 -4.69 8.04 -3.63
C ALA A 81 -4.78 8.85 -4.94
N LEU A 82 -3.90 8.56 -5.90
CA LEU A 82 -3.91 9.12 -7.25
C LEU A 82 -4.92 8.42 -8.19
N GLY A 83 -5.62 7.38 -7.72
CA GLY A 83 -6.55 6.59 -8.55
C GLY A 83 -5.86 5.67 -9.57
N ARG A 84 -4.53 5.50 -9.46
CA ARG A 84 -3.69 4.61 -10.28
C ARG A 84 -3.71 3.20 -9.70
N TYR A 85 -4.87 2.57 -9.74
CA TYR A 85 -5.14 1.30 -9.05
C TYR A 85 -4.32 0.11 -9.56
N ASP A 86 -4.06 0.06 -10.86
CA ASP A 86 -3.25 -1.02 -11.46
C ASP A 86 -1.80 -0.94 -11.00
N ASP A 87 -1.20 0.26 -11.08
CA ASP A 87 0.16 0.53 -10.59
C ASP A 87 0.27 0.25 -9.08
N ALA A 88 -0.75 0.61 -8.30
CA ALA A 88 -0.79 0.35 -6.86
C ALA A 88 -0.77 -1.17 -6.57
N LEU A 89 -1.53 -1.95 -7.35
CA LEU A 89 -1.57 -3.40 -7.22
C LEU A 89 -0.25 -4.05 -7.66
N GLU A 90 0.38 -3.55 -8.73
CA GLU A 90 1.72 -3.99 -9.16
C GLU A 90 2.74 -3.80 -8.02
N ARG A 91 2.69 -2.64 -7.34
CA ARG A 91 3.55 -2.36 -6.18
C ARG A 91 3.39 -3.37 -5.05
N ILE A 92 2.15 -3.73 -4.73
CA ILE A 92 1.84 -4.74 -3.70
C ILE A 92 2.37 -6.11 -4.11
N ASN A 93 2.23 -6.49 -5.37
CA ASN A 93 2.69 -7.78 -5.86
C ASN A 93 4.23 -7.88 -5.84
N ARG A 94 4.93 -6.79 -6.17
CA ARG A 94 6.39 -6.71 -6.09
C ARG A 94 6.94 -7.01 -4.69
N GLU A 95 6.26 -6.57 -3.62
CA GLU A 95 6.65 -6.93 -2.25
C GLU A 95 6.63 -8.45 -2.04
N THR A 96 5.61 -9.12 -2.58
CA THR A 96 5.45 -10.58 -2.45
C THR A 96 6.57 -11.32 -3.18
N GLU A 97 6.97 -10.84 -4.36
CA GLU A 97 8.09 -11.37 -5.13
C GLU A 97 9.44 -11.18 -4.43
N ILE A 98 9.68 -10.00 -3.84
CA ILE A 98 10.91 -9.71 -3.10
C ILE A 98 10.97 -10.52 -1.80
N GLY A 99 9.85 -10.66 -1.10
CA GLY A 99 9.72 -11.34 0.19
C GLY A 99 9.68 -12.87 0.13
N GLY A 100 9.70 -13.48 -1.06
CA GLY A 100 9.75 -14.94 -1.20
C GLY A 100 8.39 -15.65 -1.06
N GLY A 101 7.28 -15.00 -1.38
CA GLY A 101 6.02 -15.69 -1.72
C GLY A 101 4.83 -15.47 -0.79
N SER A 102 4.99 -15.03 0.47
CA SER A 102 3.85 -14.66 1.33
C SER A 102 4.08 -13.34 2.04
N ASN A 103 3.23 -12.35 1.75
CA ASN A 103 3.21 -11.09 2.47
C ASN A 103 2.35 -11.25 3.73
N ASN A 104 2.99 -11.60 4.85
CA ASN A 104 2.33 -11.74 6.16
C ASN A 104 2.09 -10.40 6.86
N ASP A 105 2.00 -9.29 6.11
CA ASP A 105 1.68 -7.97 6.66
C ASP A 105 0.24 -7.61 6.28
N GLY A 106 -0.65 -7.61 7.29
CA GLY A 106 -2.07 -7.30 7.11
C GLY A 106 -2.31 -5.96 6.42
N ARG A 107 -1.40 -4.99 6.54
CA ARG A 107 -1.53 -3.66 5.90
C ARG A 107 -1.55 -3.75 4.37
N PHE A 108 -0.81 -4.69 3.79
CA PHE A 108 -0.83 -4.93 2.34
C PHE A 108 -2.12 -5.61 1.89
N LEU A 109 -2.61 -6.58 2.65
CA LEU A 109 -3.87 -7.27 2.37
C LEU A 109 -5.06 -6.31 2.47
N ARG A 110 -5.06 -5.42 3.47
CA ARG A 110 -6.07 -4.36 3.58
C ARG A 110 -6.06 -3.45 2.36
N LEU A 111 -4.89 -2.93 2.00
CA LEU A 111 -4.78 -2.03 0.85
C LEU A 111 -5.15 -2.73 -0.45
N LYS A 112 -4.78 -4.01 -0.62
CA LYS A 112 -5.19 -4.84 -1.77
C LYS A 112 -6.70 -4.95 -1.87
N GLY A 113 -7.38 -5.19 -0.76
CA GLY A 113 -8.84 -5.22 -0.70
C GLY A 113 -9.47 -3.87 -1.05
N GLU A 114 -8.93 -2.77 -0.52
CA GLU A 114 -9.38 -1.42 -0.86
C GLU A 114 -9.18 -1.08 -2.34
N ILE A 115 -8.02 -1.43 -2.91
CA ILE A 115 -7.75 -1.25 -4.35
C ILE A 115 -8.75 -2.04 -5.18
N ALA A 116 -8.98 -3.32 -4.86
CA ALA A 116 -9.94 -4.16 -5.57
C ALA A 116 -11.35 -3.57 -5.53
N PHE A 117 -11.81 -3.17 -4.34
CA PHE A 117 -13.10 -2.51 -4.17
C PHE A 117 -13.21 -1.23 -5.00
N ARG A 118 -12.27 -0.30 -4.85
CA ARG A 118 -12.32 1.00 -5.54
C ARG A 118 -12.21 0.85 -7.06
N LYS A 119 -11.36 -0.07 -7.54
CA LYS A 119 -11.22 -0.37 -8.96
C LYS A 119 -12.52 -0.94 -9.52
N ALA A 120 -13.13 -1.91 -8.83
CA ALA A 120 -14.42 -2.47 -9.22
C ALA A 120 -15.49 -1.39 -9.33
N MET A 121 -15.53 -0.51 -8.33
CA MET A 121 -16.46 0.60 -8.28
C MET A 121 -16.28 1.59 -9.44
N LYS A 122 -15.03 1.96 -9.72
CA LYS A 122 -14.69 2.82 -10.87
C LYS A 122 -15.09 2.17 -12.19
N ASN A 123 -14.70 0.91 -12.40
CA ASN A 123 -14.98 0.17 -13.62
C ASN A 123 -16.49 0.02 -13.85
N TYR A 124 -17.27 -0.27 -12.80
CA TYR A 124 -18.72 -0.34 -12.90
C TYR A 124 -19.34 1.02 -13.26
N ARG A 125 -18.85 2.12 -12.67
CA ARG A 125 -19.35 3.46 -12.99
C ARG A 125 -19.01 3.89 -14.42
N GLU A 126 -17.82 3.56 -14.90
CA GLU A 126 -17.34 3.97 -16.22
C GLU A 126 -17.80 3.02 -17.35
N SER A 127 -18.11 1.76 -17.03
CA SER A 127 -18.58 0.77 -18.01
C SER A 127 -20.00 1.07 -18.52
N PRO A 128 -20.23 1.13 -19.85
CA PRO A 128 -21.56 1.26 -20.42
C PRO A 128 -22.49 0.07 -20.12
N GLN A 129 -21.92 -1.14 -19.99
CA GLN A 129 -22.68 -2.38 -19.87
C GLN A 129 -23.16 -2.66 -18.44
N LYS A 130 -22.58 -1.98 -17.43
CA LYS A 130 -22.94 -2.12 -16.01
C LYS A 130 -23.00 -3.59 -15.56
N ASP A 131 -21.97 -4.37 -15.91
CA ASP A 131 -21.92 -5.79 -15.58
C ASP A 131 -21.81 -6.02 -14.06
N SER A 132 -22.94 -6.43 -13.47
CA SER A 132 -23.04 -6.72 -12.04
C SER A 132 -22.26 -7.98 -11.64
N ARG A 133 -22.02 -8.95 -12.54
CA ARG A 133 -21.25 -10.15 -12.20
C ARG A 133 -19.79 -9.82 -11.97
N LEU A 134 -19.20 -9.00 -12.85
CA LEU A 134 -17.82 -8.53 -12.70
C LEU A 134 -17.64 -7.68 -11.44
N LEU A 135 -18.65 -6.87 -11.09
CA LEU A 135 -18.66 -6.14 -9.83
C LEU A 135 -18.70 -7.11 -8.64
N GLU A 136 -19.61 -8.08 -8.64
CA GLU A 136 -19.75 -9.06 -7.56
C GLU A 136 -18.47 -9.87 -7.33
N GLU A 137 -17.85 -10.38 -8.40
CA GLU A 137 -16.58 -11.10 -8.35
C GLU A 137 -15.47 -10.26 -7.71
N ALA A 138 -15.37 -8.98 -8.11
CA ALA A 138 -14.36 -8.09 -7.56
C ALA A 138 -14.65 -7.69 -6.10
N LEU A 139 -15.92 -7.62 -5.69
CA LEU A 139 -16.29 -7.42 -4.29
C LEU A 139 -15.94 -8.63 -3.43
N HIS A 140 -16.10 -9.86 -3.94
CA HIS A 140 -15.63 -11.07 -3.27
C HIS A 140 -14.11 -11.04 -3.06
N ALA A 141 -13.34 -10.72 -4.11
CA ALA A 141 -11.89 -10.61 -4.00
C ALA A 141 -11.44 -9.52 -3.01
N ALA A 142 -12.17 -8.41 -2.96
CA ALA A 142 -11.94 -7.33 -2.00
C ALA A 142 -12.21 -7.79 -0.56
N GLU A 143 -13.36 -8.44 -0.33
CA GLU A 143 -13.73 -8.98 0.97
C GLU A 143 -12.73 -10.03 1.47
N ASP A 144 -12.33 -10.97 0.61
CA ASP A 144 -11.38 -12.02 0.98
C ASP A 144 -10.05 -11.42 1.45
N SER A 145 -9.53 -10.43 0.71
CA SER A 145 -8.30 -9.71 1.08
C SER A 145 -8.45 -8.96 2.42
N MET A 146 -9.59 -8.30 2.65
CA MET A 146 -9.85 -7.61 3.92
C MET A 146 -10.04 -8.59 5.09
N ARG A 147 -10.69 -9.72 4.85
CA ARG A 147 -10.84 -10.80 5.85
C ARG A 147 -9.48 -11.34 6.25
N ASP A 148 -8.59 -11.59 5.30
CA ASP A 148 -7.23 -12.03 5.57
C ASP A 148 -6.41 -10.98 6.31
N SER A 149 -6.57 -9.70 5.96
CA SER A 149 -5.99 -8.61 6.75
C SER A 149 -6.43 -8.64 8.21
N LEU A 150 -7.73 -8.80 8.47
CA LEU A 150 -8.28 -8.83 9.83
C LEU A 150 -7.90 -10.08 10.61
N ARG A 151 -7.60 -11.20 9.93
CA ARG A 151 -7.00 -12.38 10.58
C ARG A 151 -5.61 -12.07 11.12
N LEU A 152 -4.82 -11.27 10.39
CA LEU A 152 -3.48 -10.86 10.83
C LEU A 152 -3.53 -9.71 11.85
N ASN A 153 -4.45 -8.76 11.67
CA ASN A 153 -4.60 -7.58 12.53
C ASN A 153 -6.06 -7.41 13.03
N PRO A 154 -6.51 -8.21 14.03
CA PRO A 154 -7.91 -8.18 14.48
C PRO A 154 -8.33 -6.88 15.18
N SER A 155 -7.38 -6.04 15.57
CA SER A 155 -7.64 -4.74 16.22
C SER A 155 -7.72 -3.57 15.23
N ASP A 156 -7.44 -3.77 13.94
CA ASP A 156 -7.48 -2.70 12.92
C ASP A 156 -8.90 -2.19 12.71
N TRP A 157 -9.20 -1.00 13.27
CA TRP A 157 -10.52 -0.39 13.19
C TRP A 157 -10.86 0.04 11.75
N ASP A 158 -9.91 0.61 11.02
CA ASP A 158 -10.08 0.98 9.62
C ASP A 158 -10.34 -0.27 8.77
N GLY A 159 -9.60 -1.34 9.04
CA GLY A 159 -9.82 -2.64 8.40
C GLY A 159 -11.23 -3.18 8.62
N LYS A 160 -11.76 -3.10 9.85
CA LYS A 160 -13.13 -3.53 10.17
C LYS A 160 -14.17 -2.68 9.44
N TYR A 161 -14.02 -1.37 9.50
CA TYR A 161 -14.92 -0.45 8.82
C TYR A 161 -14.97 -0.74 7.31
N ASN A 162 -13.81 -0.89 6.66
CA ASN A 162 -13.74 -1.17 5.24
C ASN A 162 -14.34 -2.55 4.88
N PHE A 163 -14.09 -3.57 5.68
CA PHE A 163 -14.67 -4.90 5.51
C PHE A 163 -16.20 -4.88 5.61
N GLU A 164 -16.75 -4.23 6.63
CA GLU A 164 -18.19 -4.09 6.81
C GLU A 164 -18.84 -3.29 5.69
N TYR A 165 -18.16 -2.24 5.19
CA TYR A 165 -18.65 -1.46 4.06
C TYR A 165 -18.73 -2.29 2.78
N VAL A 166 -17.71 -3.11 2.47
CA VAL A 166 -17.74 -4.04 1.34
C VAL A 166 -18.88 -5.05 1.49
N ASN A 167 -19.05 -5.61 2.68
CA ASN A 167 -20.15 -6.54 2.96
C ASN A 167 -21.52 -5.91 2.78
N PHE A 168 -21.70 -4.68 3.27
CA PHE A 168 -22.93 -3.92 3.09
C PHE A 168 -23.26 -3.75 1.61
N VAL A 169 -22.28 -3.31 0.80
CA VAL A 169 -22.45 -3.16 -0.65
C VAL A 169 -22.85 -4.47 -1.32
N ARG A 170 -22.15 -5.57 -1.00
CA ARG A 170 -22.45 -6.89 -1.57
C ARG A 170 -23.84 -7.39 -1.16
N ASN A 171 -24.24 -7.17 0.09
CA ASN A 171 -25.58 -7.57 0.55
C ASN A 171 -26.69 -6.82 -0.20
N LEU A 172 -26.47 -5.55 -0.55
CA LEU A 172 -27.41 -4.82 -1.42
C LEU A 172 -27.53 -5.47 -2.82
N MET A 173 -26.43 -6.01 -3.36
CA MET A 173 -26.43 -6.75 -4.64
C MET A 173 -27.24 -8.03 -4.55
N ASN A 174 -27.02 -8.83 -3.51
CA ASN A 174 -27.74 -10.10 -3.31
C ASN A 174 -29.26 -9.91 -3.16
N GLN A 175 -29.69 -8.79 -2.58
CA GLN A 175 -31.11 -8.47 -2.41
C GLN A 175 -31.76 -7.89 -3.68
N ASN A 176 -31.06 -7.91 -4.82
CA ASN A 176 -31.52 -7.36 -6.11
C ASN A 176 -31.95 -5.88 -6.02
N GLN A 177 -31.40 -5.12 -5.07
CA GLN A 177 -31.69 -3.70 -4.85
C GLN A 177 -30.87 -2.82 -5.81
N GLN A 178 -30.94 -3.13 -7.11
CA GLN A 178 -30.16 -2.46 -8.17
C GLN A 178 -30.32 -0.95 -8.16
N GLY A 179 -31.51 -0.44 -7.82
CA GLY A 179 -31.75 1.00 -7.67
C GLY A 179 -30.97 1.64 -6.51
N LYS A 180 -30.83 0.96 -5.37
CA LYS A 180 -30.05 1.47 -4.23
C LYS A 180 -28.55 1.39 -4.49
N ILE A 181 -28.09 0.34 -5.18
CA ILE A 181 -26.71 0.24 -5.66
C ILE A 181 -26.42 1.41 -6.57
N LYS A 182 -27.23 1.64 -7.61
CA LYS A 182 -27.05 2.79 -8.51
C LYS A 182 -26.93 4.11 -7.76
N ILE A 183 -27.80 4.37 -6.77
CA ILE A 183 -27.72 5.58 -5.92
C ILE A 183 -26.41 5.63 -5.13
N LEU A 184 -26.03 4.54 -4.48
CA LEU A 184 -24.79 4.46 -3.69
C LEU A 184 -23.55 4.63 -4.57
N MET A 185 -23.61 4.16 -5.81
CA MET A 185 -22.47 4.11 -6.73
C MET A 185 -22.32 5.36 -7.58
N GLU A 186 -23.41 6.08 -7.88
CA GLU A 186 -23.40 7.28 -8.71
C GLU A 186 -23.48 8.57 -7.87
N ASN A 187 -24.24 8.57 -6.77
CA ASN A 187 -24.54 9.80 -6.02
C ASN A 187 -23.70 9.95 -4.75
N VAL A 188 -23.28 8.85 -4.14
CA VAL A 188 -22.36 8.92 -2.99
C VAL A 188 -20.94 9.04 -3.55
N ARG A 189 -20.51 10.28 -3.79
CA ARG A 189 -19.08 10.61 -3.69
C ARG A 189 -18.71 10.39 -2.23
N VAL A 190 -18.35 9.17 -1.86
CA VAL A 190 -17.61 8.95 -0.62
C VAL A 190 -16.34 9.77 -0.82
N GLU A 191 -16.23 10.91 -0.14
CA GLU A 191 -14.99 11.67 -0.10
C GLU A 191 -13.89 10.68 0.24
N GLN A 192 -12.93 10.56 -0.68
CA GLN A 192 -11.85 9.60 -0.57
C GLN A 192 -11.06 9.97 0.68
N GLN A 193 -11.27 9.24 1.77
CA GLN A 193 -10.35 9.29 2.89
C GLN A 193 -9.02 8.77 2.37
N ARG A 194 -8.10 9.72 2.13
CA ARG A 194 -6.74 9.44 1.70
C ARG A 194 -6.04 8.77 2.88
N PRO A 195 -5.58 7.51 2.76
CA PRO A 195 -4.91 6.86 3.87
C PRO A 195 -3.68 7.70 4.22
N PRO A 196 -3.39 7.97 5.51
CA PRO A 196 -2.21 8.75 5.88
C PRO A 196 -0.94 8.03 5.41
N ALA A 197 0.09 8.82 5.04
CA ALA A 197 1.41 8.25 4.80
C ALA A 197 1.92 7.65 6.11
N LEU A 198 2.60 6.52 6.01
CA LEU A 198 3.35 5.99 7.14
C LEU A 198 4.68 6.75 7.19
N PRO A 199 4.97 7.55 8.21
CA PRO A 199 6.33 8.00 8.46
C PRO A 199 7.24 6.78 8.72
N ALA A 200 8.56 6.96 8.58
CA ALA A 200 9.49 5.84 8.72
C ALA A 200 9.46 5.22 10.13
N ASP A 201 9.10 6.02 11.14
CA ASP A 201 9.03 5.67 12.55
C ASP A 201 7.69 5.09 13.02
N LEU A 202 6.56 5.37 12.35
CA LEU A 202 5.25 4.79 12.70
C LEU A 202 5.17 3.31 12.28
N SER A 203 5.68 2.51 13.21
CA SER A 203 5.34 1.13 13.48
C SER A 203 4.06 1.08 14.33
N PRO A 204 3.19 0.06 14.21
CA PRO A 204 2.66 -0.54 15.43
C PRO A 204 3.80 -1.13 16.26
#